data_AF-A0A812I3T9-F1
#
_entry.id   AF-A0A812I3T9-F1
#
_cell.length_a   1.000
_cell.length_b   1.000
_cell.length_c   1.000
_cell.angle_alpha   90.00
_cell.angle_beta   90.00
_cell.angle_gamma   90.00
#
_symmetry.space_group_name_H-M   'P 1'
#
loop_
_entity.id
_entity.type
_entity.pdbx_description
1 polymer ?
#
loop_
_entity_poly.entity_id
_entity_poly.type
_entity_poly.pdbx_seq_one_letter_code
_entity_poly.pdbx_strand_id
1 'polypeptide(L)'
;MAAQPPHLEAKPRLNAKTLFVVGAINLIDSINMNMLLPYVDKMVSAYLDVSPQSPEVATTAALLIGVYSLLEVIVSPFWGMLADMIGRRPCLLIGLAGSVIAPILLGFSKNIIMAFAARALDGFFCGNMVVTKTYLGELVDEKSEARGFSLLAFCFSLGLILGPAMGGQLVYPASWAPNIFAETIFDEYPFLLPNLIFAIFAAISWCIAAFCIEETLPKSQRCKCRKVFRRQGTRPQTLQRAMSGPMHEKDSGVDTSADPGSARGCYPLPTIQVIIMYCGLTGRVMAQDQLMAWLVSYDRSVGGFELSPRAISIIQNVGAAGVMLSQMTLYPVLTKKIGFLNTLVVGFVLSSLAYGLFPLYGLLANPEYGFGAAAIGERWS
;
A
#
# COMPACT_ATOMS: atom_id res chain seq x y z
N MET A 1 -52.41 -8.49 -4.60
CA MET A 1 -51.21 -9.35 -4.81
C MET A 1 -50.03 -8.44 -5.05
N ALA A 2 -49.27 -8.10 -4.00
CA ALA A 2 -48.05 -7.32 -4.13
C ALA A 2 -46.97 -8.22 -4.77
N ALA A 3 -46.38 -7.75 -5.86
CA ALA A 3 -45.30 -8.45 -6.55
C ALA A 3 -44.11 -8.62 -5.59
N GLN A 4 -43.67 -9.86 -5.42
CA GLN A 4 -42.42 -10.17 -4.72
C GLN A 4 -41.25 -9.48 -5.45
N PRO A 5 -40.32 -8.81 -4.74
CA PRO A 5 -39.14 -8.25 -5.37
C PRO A 5 -38.31 -9.38 -6.01
N PRO A 6 -37.65 -9.11 -7.15
CA PRO A 6 -36.83 -10.10 -7.84
C PRO A 6 -35.74 -10.58 -6.88
N HIS A 7 -35.74 -11.89 -6.66
CA HIS A 7 -34.69 -12.74 -6.10
C HIS A 7 -33.36 -12.00 -5.93
N LEU A 8 -33.08 -11.57 -4.69
CA LEU A 8 -31.72 -11.30 -4.23
C LEU A 8 -30.93 -12.59 -4.50
N GLU A 9 -30.13 -12.59 -5.57
CA GLU A 9 -29.15 -13.63 -5.83
C GLU A 9 -28.38 -13.85 -4.53
N ALA A 10 -28.44 -15.08 -4.00
CA ALA A 10 -27.76 -15.42 -2.76
C ALA A 10 -26.27 -15.08 -2.94
N LYS A 11 -25.79 -14.08 -2.19
CA LYS A 11 -24.38 -13.70 -2.20
C LYS A 11 -23.53 -14.97 -2.00
N PRO A 12 -22.47 -15.16 -2.80
CA PRO A 12 -21.66 -16.36 -2.75
C PRO A 12 -21.12 -16.55 -1.34
N ARG A 13 -21.38 -17.72 -0.74
CA ARG A 13 -20.92 -18.05 0.61
C ARG A 13 -19.40 -17.88 0.67
N LEU A 14 -18.93 -17.12 1.65
CA LEU A 14 -17.51 -16.85 1.91
C LEU A 14 -16.70 -18.15 1.92
N ASN A 15 -15.98 -18.44 0.84
CA ASN A 15 -15.12 -19.61 0.75
C ASN A 15 -13.79 -19.30 1.44
N ALA A 16 -13.42 -20.12 2.43
CA ALA A 16 -12.17 -19.96 3.16
C ALA A 16 -10.94 -19.92 2.24
N LYS A 17 -10.97 -20.64 1.11
CA LYS A 17 -9.90 -20.62 0.11
C LYS A 17 -9.74 -19.24 -0.52
N THR A 18 -10.84 -18.64 -0.98
CA THR A 18 -10.85 -17.31 -1.59
C THR A 18 -10.38 -16.25 -0.59
N LEU A 19 -10.85 -16.36 0.65
CA LEU A 19 -10.46 -15.45 1.73
C LEU A 19 -8.96 -15.53 2.05
N PHE A 20 -8.40 -16.75 2.08
CA PHE A 20 -6.95 -16.95 2.28
C PHE A 20 -6.13 -16.31 1.16
N VAL A 21 -6.53 -16.50 -0.10
CA VAL A 21 -5.82 -15.93 -1.25
C VAL A 21 -5.90 -14.41 -1.27
N VAL A 22 -7.08 -13.85 -1.00
CA VAL A 22 -7.29 -12.40 -0.88
C VAL A 22 -6.41 -11.81 0.25
N GLY A 23 -6.29 -12.52 1.38
CA GLY A 23 -5.35 -12.16 2.44
C GLY A 23 -3.88 -12.23 2.00
N ALA A 24 -3.48 -13.27 1.25
CA ALA A 24 -2.13 -13.44 0.73
C ALA A 24 -1.73 -12.33 -0.26
N ILE A 25 -2.64 -11.90 -1.12
CA ILE A 25 -2.42 -10.74 -2.03
C ILE A 25 -2.14 -9.48 -1.20
N ASN A 26 -3.00 -9.20 -0.22
CA ASN A 26 -2.84 -8.00 0.61
C ASN A 26 -1.56 -8.05 1.48
N LEU A 27 -1.13 -9.26 1.88
CA LEU A 27 0.15 -9.48 2.55
C LEU A 27 1.33 -9.16 1.64
N ILE A 28 1.30 -9.63 0.38
CA ILE A 28 2.35 -9.36 -0.62
C ILE A 28 2.49 -7.86 -0.88
N ASP A 29 1.37 -7.18 -1.12
CA ASP A 29 1.37 -5.74 -1.37
C ASP A 29 1.98 -4.99 -0.17
N SER A 30 1.64 -5.40 1.06
CA SER A 30 2.22 -4.81 2.29
C SER A 30 3.72 -5.10 2.45
N ILE A 31 4.18 -6.33 2.19
CA ILE A 31 5.61 -6.67 2.26
C ILE A 31 6.40 -5.82 1.27
N ASN A 32 5.93 -5.73 0.02
CA ASN A 32 6.61 -5.00 -1.04
C ASN A 32 6.82 -3.52 -0.70
N MET A 33 5.76 -2.87 -0.20
CA MET A 33 5.76 -1.47 0.18
C MET A 33 6.81 -1.17 1.26
N ASN A 34 6.97 -2.06 2.23
CA ASN A 34 7.82 -1.84 3.41
C ASN A 34 9.22 -2.43 3.30
N MET A 35 9.47 -3.32 2.34
CA MET A 35 10.74 -4.04 2.23
C MET A 35 11.92 -3.11 1.92
N LEU A 36 11.73 -2.03 1.17
CA LEU A 36 12.84 -1.13 0.80
C LEU A 36 13.35 -0.28 1.97
N LEU A 37 12.48 0.05 2.93
CA LEU A 37 12.76 1.07 3.95
C LEU A 37 14.07 0.86 4.72
N PRO A 38 14.44 -0.36 5.15
CA PRO A 38 15.66 -0.57 5.95
C PRO A 38 16.97 -0.36 5.18
N TYR A 39 16.95 -0.38 3.84
CA TYR A 39 18.17 -0.36 3.03
C TYR A 39 18.21 0.71 1.93
N VAL A 40 17.16 1.53 1.79
CA VAL A 40 17.07 2.56 0.76
C VAL A 40 18.27 3.52 0.77
N ASP A 41 18.68 4.00 1.94
CA ASP A 41 19.76 4.98 2.08
C ASP A 41 21.08 4.39 1.60
N LYS A 42 21.35 3.13 1.99
CA LYS A 42 22.54 2.41 1.56
C LYS A 42 22.52 2.13 0.05
N MET A 43 21.36 1.82 -0.51
CA MET A 43 21.21 1.61 -1.95
C MET A 43 21.50 2.89 -2.74
N VAL A 44 20.94 4.02 -2.30
CA VAL A 44 21.16 5.31 -2.94
C VAL A 44 22.61 5.76 -2.79
N SER A 45 23.19 5.63 -1.60
CA SER A 45 24.61 5.91 -1.35
C SER A 45 25.53 5.11 -2.26
N ALA A 46 25.26 3.81 -2.44
CA ALA A 46 26.04 2.95 -3.34
C ALA A 46 25.94 3.37 -4.82
N TYR A 47 24.81 3.92 -5.27
CA TYR A 47 24.63 4.34 -6.67
C TYR A 47 25.14 5.75 -6.96
N LEU A 48 25.17 6.64 -5.96
CA LEU A 48 25.64 8.00 -6.10
C LEU A 48 27.13 8.16 -5.75
N ASP A 49 27.75 7.13 -5.18
CA ASP A 49 29.15 7.15 -4.69
C ASP A 49 29.42 8.30 -3.70
N VAL A 50 28.43 8.58 -2.86
CA VAL A 50 28.49 9.60 -1.80
C VAL A 50 28.21 8.96 -0.45
N SER A 51 28.70 9.60 0.61
CA SER A 51 28.46 9.16 1.99
C SER A 51 26.96 8.98 2.27
N PRO A 52 26.52 7.91 2.95
CA PRO A 52 25.11 7.67 3.30
C PRO A 52 24.40 8.84 4.01
N GLN A 53 25.17 9.72 4.65
CA GLN A 53 24.72 10.84 5.45
C GLN A 53 24.55 12.13 4.65
N SER A 54 24.85 12.12 3.34
CA SER A 54 24.71 13.33 2.53
C SER A 54 23.23 13.73 2.39
N PRO A 55 22.89 15.02 2.44
CA PRO A 55 21.53 15.49 2.16
C PRO A 55 21.00 15.06 0.79
N GLU A 56 21.90 14.77 -0.15
CA GLU A 56 21.57 14.27 -1.47
C GLU A 56 21.07 12.82 -1.45
N VAL A 57 21.71 11.93 -0.66
CA VAL A 57 21.19 10.57 -0.42
C VAL A 57 19.81 10.67 0.19
N ALA A 58 19.65 11.58 1.14
CA ALA A 58 18.41 11.78 1.85
C ALA A 58 17.24 12.09 0.92
N THR A 59 17.45 13.13 0.12
CA THR A 59 16.47 13.64 -0.83
C THR A 59 16.18 12.60 -1.90
N THR A 60 17.21 11.91 -2.39
CA THR A 60 17.06 10.91 -3.46
C THR A 60 16.33 9.65 -2.99
N ALA A 61 16.62 9.16 -1.78
CA ALA A 61 15.92 8.02 -1.18
C ALA A 61 14.45 8.36 -0.90
N ALA A 62 14.17 9.57 -0.38
CA ALA A 62 12.80 10.05 -0.21
C ALA A 62 12.05 10.13 -1.56
N LEU A 63 12.70 10.63 -2.62
CA LEU A 63 12.12 10.64 -3.98
C LEU A 63 11.88 9.22 -4.51
N LEU A 64 12.78 8.27 -4.22
CA LEU A 64 12.65 6.88 -4.67
C LEU A 64 11.53 6.11 -3.96
N ILE A 65 11.26 6.43 -2.69
CA ILE A 65 10.06 5.95 -1.99
C ILE A 65 8.82 6.69 -2.52
N GLY A 66 8.94 7.99 -2.75
CA GLY A 66 7.86 8.86 -3.20
C GLY A 66 7.34 8.53 -4.60
N VAL A 67 8.21 8.13 -5.54
CA VAL A 67 7.79 7.82 -6.93
C VAL A 67 6.79 6.67 -6.96
N TYR A 68 6.98 5.64 -6.13
CA TYR A 68 6.04 4.54 -5.99
C TYR A 68 4.65 5.06 -5.58
N SER A 69 4.61 5.86 -4.51
CA SER A 69 3.36 6.40 -3.95
C SER A 69 2.67 7.37 -4.92
N LEU A 70 3.45 8.18 -5.63
CA LEU A 70 2.95 9.12 -6.63
C LEU A 70 2.27 8.38 -7.79
N LEU A 71 2.93 7.35 -8.33
CA LEU A 71 2.39 6.54 -9.41
C LEU A 71 1.17 5.76 -8.94
N GLU A 72 1.19 5.21 -7.73
CA GLU A 72 0.03 4.53 -7.14
C GLU A 72 -1.20 5.45 -7.09
N VAL A 73 -1.05 6.70 -6.61
CA VAL A 73 -2.15 7.67 -6.55
C VAL A 73 -2.71 7.96 -7.94
N ILE A 74 -1.85 8.20 -8.93
CA ILE A 74 -2.25 8.52 -10.31
C ILE A 74 -2.97 7.34 -10.98
N VAL A 75 -2.51 6.12 -10.74
CA VAL A 75 -2.99 4.91 -11.43
C VAL A 75 -4.13 4.22 -10.65
N SER A 76 -4.32 4.52 -9.36
CA SER A 76 -5.37 3.90 -8.53
C SER A 76 -6.80 4.01 -9.12
N PRO A 77 -7.25 5.15 -9.69
CA PRO A 77 -8.60 5.22 -10.30
C PRO A 77 -8.67 4.41 -11.59
N PHE A 78 -7.56 4.35 -12.34
CA PHE A 78 -7.45 3.56 -13.56
C PHE A 78 -7.65 2.07 -13.27
N TRP A 79 -7.05 1.53 -12.21
CA TRP A 79 -7.25 0.13 -11.81
C TRP A 79 -8.67 -0.17 -11.36
N GLY A 80 -9.32 0.76 -10.64
CA GLY A 80 -10.73 0.62 -10.26
C GLY A 80 -11.63 0.50 -11.49
N MET A 81 -11.48 1.44 -12.44
CA MET A 81 -12.23 1.44 -13.70
C MET A 81 -11.92 0.21 -14.56
N LEU A 82 -10.65 -0.18 -14.64
CA LEU A 82 -10.23 -1.35 -15.39
C LEU A 82 -10.88 -2.61 -14.80
N ALA A 83 -10.86 -2.76 -13.48
CA ALA A 83 -11.50 -3.88 -12.80
C ALA A 83 -13.02 -3.93 -13.05
N ASP A 84 -13.69 -2.79 -13.16
CA ASP A 84 -15.13 -2.74 -13.52
C ASP A 84 -15.38 -3.11 -14.99
N MET A 85 -14.40 -2.93 -15.87
CA MET A 85 -14.52 -3.22 -17.31
C MET A 85 -14.16 -4.66 -17.65
N ILE A 86 -13.00 -5.15 -17.20
CA ILE A 86 -12.48 -6.47 -17.56
C ILE A 86 -12.80 -7.54 -16.50
N GLY A 87 -13.17 -7.14 -15.30
CA GLY A 87 -13.42 -8.02 -14.16
C GLY A 87 -12.34 -7.93 -13.07
N ARG A 88 -12.65 -8.43 -11.88
CA ARG A 88 -11.75 -8.38 -10.70
C ARG A 88 -10.58 -9.34 -10.86
N ARG A 89 -10.86 -10.58 -11.30
CA ARG A 89 -9.86 -11.65 -11.46
C ARG A 89 -8.69 -11.26 -12.37
N PRO A 90 -8.88 -10.81 -13.62
CA PRO A 90 -7.75 -10.46 -14.48
C PRO A 90 -6.95 -9.27 -13.94
N CYS A 91 -7.59 -8.29 -13.31
CA CYS A 91 -6.86 -7.17 -12.70
C CYS A 91 -5.94 -7.64 -11.57
N LEU A 92 -6.43 -8.48 -10.66
CA LEU A 92 -5.62 -9.02 -9.56
C LEU A 92 -4.43 -9.85 -10.06
N LEU A 93 -4.61 -10.65 -11.11
CA LEU A 93 -3.53 -11.45 -11.68
C LEU A 93 -2.50 -10.60 -12.42
N ILE A 94 -2.89 -9.52 -13.09
CA ILE A 94 -1.95 -8.61 -13.75
C ILE A 94 -1.14 -7.84 -12.71
N GLY A 95 -1.79 -7.29 -11.68
CA GLY A 95 -1.08 -6.57 -10.62
C GLY A 95 -0.10 -7.48 -9.89
N LEU A 96 -0.51 -8.71 -9.52
CA LEU A 96 0.39 -9.68 -8.87
C LEU A 96 1.57 -10.08 -9.76
N ALA A 97 1.39 -10.18 -11.08
CA ALA A 97 2.50 -10.43 -12.00
C ALA A 97 3.49 -9.25 -11.98
N GLY A 98 2.98 -8.02 -11.90
CA GLY A 98 3.79 -6.83 -11.66
C GLY A 98 4.58 -6.89 -10.36
N SER A 99 3.95 -7.32 -9.27
CA SER A 99 4.59 -7.53 -7.97
C SER A 99 5.65 -8.64 -7.97
N VAL A 100 5.71 -9.48 -9.01
CA VAL A 100 6.83 -10.42 -9.20
C VAL A 100 7.96 -9.76 -10.00
N ILE A 101 7.61 -9.06 -11.08
CA ILE A 101 8.59 -8.53 -12.05
C ILE A 101 9.32 -7.29 -11.49
N ALA A 102 8.60 -6.35 -10.88
CA ALA A 102 9.16 -5.07 -10.45
C ALA A 102 10.25 -5.19 -9.36
N PRO A 103 10.07 -6.02 -8.31
CA PRO A 103 11.13 -6.27 -7.32
C PRO A 103 12.35 -6.97 -7.93
N ILE A 104 12.17 -7.90 -8.88
CA ILE A 104 13.29 -8.52 -9.59
C ILE A 104 14.10 -7.46 -10.33
N LEU A 105 13.43 -6.55 -11.05
CA LEU A 105 14.09 -5.43 -11.73
C LEU A 105 14.83 -4.52 -10.76
N LEU A 106 14.25 -4.27 -9.58
CA LEU A 106 14.92 -3.50 -8.52
C LEU A 106 16.15 -4.22 -7.98
N GLY A 107 16.06 -5.53 -7.76
CA GLY A 107 17.17 -6.37 -7.29
C GLY A 107 18.36 -6.41 -8.26
N PHE A 108 18.10 -6.35 -9.57
CA PHE A 108 19.13 -6.25 -10.62
C PHE A 108 19.55 -4.81 -10.95
N SER A 109 19.09 -3.80 -10.20
CA SER A 109 19.46 -2.42 -10.49
C SER A 109 20.92 -2.13 -10.14
N LYS A 110 21.62 -1.45 -11.06
CA LYS A 110 23.03 -0.99 -10.88
C LYS A 110 23.18 0.52 -10.81
N ASN A 111 22.10 1.26 -11.06
CA ASN A 111 22.11 2.70 -11.06
C ASN A 111 20.76 3.23 -10.58
N ILE A 112 20.77 4.50 -10.19
CA ILE A 112 19.60 5.15 -9.61
C ILE A 112 18.41 5.22 -10.58
N ILE A 113 18.67 5.41 -11.88
CA ILE A 113 17.61 5.51 -12.91
C ILE A 113 16.85 4.20 -13.04
N MET A 114 17.56 3.06 -13.05
CA MET A 114 16.96 1.73 -13.09
C MET A 114 16.15 1.45 -11.82
N ALA A 115 16.62 1.89 -10.66
CA ALA A 115 15.87 1.79 -9.42
C ALA A 115 14.58 2.63 -9.47
N PHE A 116 14.64 3.88 -9.96
CA PHE A 116 13.45 4.71 -10.18
C PHE A 116 12.46 4.07 -11.16
N ALA A 117 12.94 3.52 -12.26
CA ALA A 117 12.10 2.85 -13.25
C ALA A 117 11.42 1.60 -12.67
N ALA A 118 12.16 0.77 -11.92
CA ALA A 118 11.61 -0.39 -11.24
C ALA A 118 10.54 0.02 -10.21
N ARG A 119 10.77 1.10 -9.44
CA ARG A 119 9.80 1.62 -8.47
C ARG A 119 8.56 2.25 -9.10
N ALA A 120 8.72 2.96 -10.22
CA ALA A 120 7.59 3.50 -10.96
C ALA A 120 6.72 2.37 -11.55
N LEU A 121 7.36 1.31 -12.06
CA LEU A 121 6.67 0.11 -12.54
C LEU A 121 5.91 -0.59 -11.40
N ASP A 122 6.53 -0.68 -10.23
CA ASP A 122 5.92 -1.27 -9.04
C ASP A 122 4.68 -0.49 -8.59
N GLY A 123 4.79 0.84 -8.48
CA GLY A 123 3.66 1.72 -8.16
C GLY A 123 2.53 1.64 -9.19
N PHE A 124 2.87 1.44 -10.47
CA PHE A 124 1.89 1.19 -11.52
C PHE A 124 1.11 -0.11 -11.31
N PHE A 125 1.73 -1.19 -10.81
CA PHE A 125 1.07 -2.47 -10.58
C PHE A 125 0.42 -2.61 -9.19
N CYS A 126 0.61 -1.66 -8.27
CA CYS A 126 0.03 -1.66 -6.93
C CYS A 126 -1.51 -1.42 -6.87
N GLY A 127 -2.20 -1.39 -8.01
CA GLY A 127 -3.66 -1.30 -8.05
C GLY A 127 -4.41 -2.44 -7.34
N ASN A 128 -3.72 -3.53 -7.02
CA ASN A 128 -4.26 -4.69 -6.31
C ASN A 128 -4.91 -4.35 -4.98
N MET A 129 -4.35 -3.41 -4.20
CA MET A 129 -4.93 -3.06 -2.89
C MET A 129 -6.36 -2.55 -3.02
N VAL A 130 -6.66 -1.77 -4.06
CA VAL A 130 -8.01 -1.24 -4.34
C VAL A 130 -8.92 -2.38 -4.81
N VAL A 131 -8.48 -3.16 -5.80
CA VAL A 131 -9.29 -4.23 -6.39
C VAL A 131 -9.59 -5.33 -5.38
N THR A 132 -8.65 -5.65 -4.48
CA THR A 132 -8.79 -6.68 -3.44
C THR A 132 -9.86 -6.31 -2.42
N LYS A 133 -9.90 -5.04 -1.99
CA LYS A 133 -10.95 -4.53 -1.07
C LYS A 133 -12.33 -4.57 -1.72
N THR A 134 -12.44 -4.16 -2.99
CA THR A 134 -13.69 -4.23 -3.74
C THR A 134 -14.14 -5.68 -3.97
N TYR A 135 -13.22 -6.56 -4.35
CA TYR A 135 -13.48 -7.98 -4.54
C TYR A 135 -13.98 -8.65 -3.26
N LEU A 136 -13.35 -8.35 -2.12
CA LEU A 136 -13.82 -8.86 -0.83
C LEU A 136 -15.21 -8.31 -0.45
N GLY A 137 -15.44 -7.02 -0.66
CA GLY A 137 -16.74 -6.37 -0.40
C GLY A 137 -17.90 -6.98 -1.20
N GLU A 138 -17.62 -7.45 -2.42
CA GLU A 138 -18.59 -8.17 -3.27
C GLU A 138 -18.87 -9.60 -2.76
N LEU A 139 -17.92 -10.23 -2.10
CA LEU A 139 -18.03 -11.61 -1.59
C LEU A 139 -18.63 -11.71 -0.18
N VAL A 140 -18.48 -10.67 0.65
CA VAL A 140 -18.94 -10.70 2.04
C VAL A 140 -20.40 -10.27 2.17
N ASP A 141 -21.12 -10.98 3.04
CA ASP A 141 -22.41 -10.54 3.58
C ASP A 141 -22.20 -9.52 4.69
N GLU A 142 -23.20 -8.67 4.95
CA GLU A 142 -23.19 -7.63 6.00
C GLU A 142 -22.81 -8.19 7.39
N LYS A 143 -23.22 -9.42 7.69
CA LYS A 143 -22.87 -10.12 8.95
C LYS A 143 -21.42 -10.62 9.01
N SER A 144 -20.80 -10.84 7.85
CA SER A 144 -19.43 -11.38 7.71
C SER A 144 -18.41 -10.33 7.28
N GLU A 145 -18.86 -9.15 6.89
CA GLU A 145 -18.05 -8.04 6.39
C GLU A 145 -16.94 -7.66 7.38
N ALA A 146 -17.31 -7.44 8.64
CA ALA A 146 -16.35 -7.14 9.71
C ALA A 146 -15.25 -8.21 9.83
N ARG A 147 -15.61 -9.50 9.68
CA ARG A 147 -14.62 -10.60 9.73
C ARG A 147 -13.72 -10.59 8.50
N GLY A 148 -14.27 -10.41 7.31
CA GLY A 148 -13.50 -10.33 6.07
C GLY A 148 -12.47 -9.19 6.11
N PHE A 149 -12.93 -7.97 6.41
CA PHE A 149 -12.03 -6.81 6.48
C PHE A 149 -11.04 -6.89 7.64
N SER A 150 -11.39 -7.55 8.75
CA SER A 150 -10.42 -7.81 9.83
C SER A 150 -9.28 -8.72 9.40
N LEU A 151 -9.53 -9.71 8.54
CA LEU A 151 -8.47 -10.56 8.00
C LEU A 151 -7.55 -9.77 7.08
N LEU A 152 -8.09 -8.90 6.22
CA LEU A 152 -7.26 -8.02 5.39
C LEU A 152 -6.35 -7.15 6.24
N ALA A 153 -6.91 -6.53 7.29
CA ALA A 153 -6.12 -5.73 8.23
C ALA A 153 -5.02 -6.56 8.92
N PHE A 154 -5.33 -7.79 9.33
CA PHE A 154 -4.35 -8.70 9.92
C PHE A 154 -3.21 -9.06 8.96
N CYS A 155 -3.55 -9.46 7.72
CA CYS A 155 -2.56 -9.77 6.68
C CYS A 155 -1.71 -8.54 6.33
N PHE A 156 -2.30 -7.34 6.28
CA PHE A 156 -1.56 -6.11 6.05
C PHE A 156 -0.54 -5.87 7.18
N SER A 157 -0.97 -6.00 8.44
CA SER A 157 -0.13 -5.82 9.63
C SER A 157 1.00 -6.87 9.70
N LEU A 158 0.76 -8.11 9.25
CA LEU A 158 1.84 -9.09 9.07
C LEU A 158 2.88 -8.64 8.04
N GLY A 159 2.45 -8.00 6.95
CA GLY A 159 3.36 -7.47 5.93
C GLY A 159 4.22 -6.32 6.43
N LEU A 160 3.72 -5.51 7.39
CA LEU A 160 4.51 -4.48 8.07
C LEU A 160 5.67 -5.07 8.89
N ILE A 161 5.56 -6.33 9.32
CA ILE A 161 6.62 -7.05 10.05
C ILE A 161 7.53 -7.77 9.05
N LEU A 162 6.96 -8.50 8.09
CA LEU A 162 7.75 -9.30 7.16
C LEU A 162 8.54 -8.44 6.16
N GLY A 163 8.01 -7.29 5.73
CA GLY A 163 8.69 -6.36 4.82
C GLY A 163 10.05 -5.92 5.34
N PRO A 164 10.13 -5.18 6.46
CA PRO A 164 11.39 -4.78 7.04
C PRO A 164 12.29 -5.94 7.44
N ALA A 165 11.73 -7.06 7.94
CA ALA A 165 12.51 -8.26 8.25
C ALA A 165 13.29 -8.76 7.02
N MET A 166 12.61 -8.88 5.88
CA MET A 166 13.25 -9.30 4.62
C MET A 166 14.24 -8.24 4.13
N GLY A 167 13.85 -6.97 4.14
CA GLY A 167 14.67 -5.86 3.66
C GLY A 167 15.93 -5.59 4.48
N GLY A 168 15.88 -5.70 5.80
CA GLY A 168 17.03 -5.39 6.66
C GLY A 168 17.99 -6.55 6.85
N GLN A 169 17.50 -7.79 6.89
CA GLN A 169 18.32 -8.95 7.24
C GLN A 169 19.00 -9.62 6.03
N LEU A 170 18.36 -9.59 4.86
CA LEU A 170 18.82 -10.31 3.68
C LEU A 170 19.71 -9.48 2.74
N VAL A 171 19.78 -8.16 2.94
CA VAL A 171 20.64 -7.28 2.14
C VAL A 171 22.11 -7.50 2.51
N TYR A 172 23.02 -7.30 1.55
CA TYR A 172 24.45 -7.57 1.66
C TYR A 172 24.76 -9.02 2.08
N PRO A 173 24.27 -10.04 1.38
CA PRO A 173 24.47 -11.44 1.75
C PRO A 173 25.93 -11.88 1.88
N ALA A 174 26.81 -11.35 1.02
CA ALA A 174 28.25 -11.58 1.11
C ALA A 174 28.87 -11.06 2.43
N SER A 175 28.29 -10.02 3.05
CA SER A 175 28.81 -9.46 4.31
C SER A 175 28.62 -10.39 5.51
N TRP A 176 27.54 -11.17 5.54
CA TRP A 176 27.17 -11.97 6.72
C TRP A 176 27.25 -13.48 6.52
N ALA A 177 27.26 -13.96 5.27
CA ALA A 177 27.58 -15.33 4.94
C ALA A 177 28.57 -15.38 3.76
N PRO A 178 29.81 -14.88 3.95
CA PRO A 178 30.81 -14.83 2.89
C PRO A 178 31.10 -16.23 2.31
N ASN A 179 31.10 -17.28 3.14
CA ASN A 179 31.35 -18.66 2.69
C ASN A 179 30.33 -19.20 1.67
N ILE A 180 29.15 -18.56 1.56
CA ILE A 180 28.05 -19.00 0.68
C ILE A 180 27.87 -18.02 -0.48
N PHE A 181 28.04 -16.71 -0.23
CA PHE A 181 27.65 -15.66 -1.17
C PHE A 181 28.82 -14.85 -1.73
N ALA A 182 30.04 -14.97 -1.20
CA ALA A 182 31.20 -14.29 -1.80
C ALA A 182 31.47 -14.82 -3.21
N GLU A 183 31.89 -13.93 -4.13
CA GLU A 183 32.16 -14.24 -5.54
C GLU A 183 30.96 -14.77 -6.33
N THR A 184 29.74 -14.59 -5.81
CA THR A 184 28.50 -14.96 -6.51
C THR A 184 27.80 -13.74 -7.11
N ILE A 185 26.71 -13.96 -7.86
CA ILE A 185 25.84 -12.87 -8.35
C ILE A 185 25.31 -11.97 -7.22
N PHE A 186 25.25 -12.47 -5.99
CA PHE A 186 24.75 -11.70 -4.85
C PHE A 186 25.79 -10.74 -4.26
N ASP A 187 27.06 -10.89 -4.65
CA ASP A 187 28.12 -9.94 -4.33
C ASP A 187 28.07 -8.75 -5.30
N GLU A 188 27.85 -9.02 -6.60
CA GLU A 188 27.64 -7.97 -7.61
C GLU A 188 26.29 -7.24 -7.41
N TYR A 189 25.26 -7.93 -6.95
CA TYR A 189 23.92 -7.38 -6.71
C TYR A 189 23.48 -7.56 -5.24
N PRO A 190 23.89 -6.66 -4.33
CA PRO A 190 23.67 -6.81 -2.89
C PRO A 190 22.20 -6.73 -2.45
N PHE A 191 21.32 -6.17 -3.30
CA PHE A 191 19.88 -6.04 -3.06
C PHE A 191 19.05 -7.15 -3.73
N LEU A 192 19.68 -8.06 -4.47
CA LEU A 192 18.96 -9.09 -5.24
C LEU A 192 18.28 -10.12 -4.35
N LEU A 193 18.95 -10.59 -3.30
CA LEU A 193 18.46 -11.66 -2.43
C LEU A 193 17.08 -11.38 -1.78
N PRO A 194 16.84 -10.25 -1.08
CA PRO A 194 15.52 -9.96 -0.51
C PRO A 194 14.43 -9.88 -1.58
N ASN A 195 14.74 -9.25 -2.70
CA ASN A 195 13.80 -9.07 -3.80
C ASN A 195 13.47 -10.39 -4.51
N LEU A 196 14.43 -11.30 -4.63
CA LEU A 196 14.22 -12.62 -5.23
C LEU A 196 13.36 -13.51 -4.33
N ILE A 197 13.62 -13.52 -3.01
CA ILE A 197 12.81 -14.28 -2.05
C ILE A 197 11.37 -13.75 -2.05
N PHE A 198 11.20 -12.42 -2.06
CA PHE A 198 9.89 -11.80 -2.20
C PHE A 198 9.20 -12.22 -3.50
N ALA A 199 9.90 -12.15 -4.63
CA ALA A 199 9.35 -12.50 -5.93
C ALA A 199 8.94 -13.98 -6.03
N ILE A 200 9.68 -14.90 -5.39
CA ILE A 200 9.29 -16.31 -5.29
C ILE A 200 7.99 -16.45 -4.49
N PHE A 201 7.89 -15.78 -3.35
CA PHE A 201 6.67 -15.80 -2.53
C PHE A 201 5.47 -15.20 -3.28
N ALA A 202 5.68 -14.10 -4.00
CA ALA A 202 4.68 -13.47 -4.85
C ALA A 202 4.27 -14.37 -6.03
N ALA A 203 5.22 -15.08 -6.66
CA ALA A 203 4.95 -16.00 -7.77
C ALA A 203 4.14 -17.22 -7.32
N ILE A 204 4.46 -17.79 -6.16
CA ILE A 204 3.66 -18.88 -5.56
C ILE A 204 2.22 -18.40 -5.33
N SER A 205 2.06 -17.20 -4.75
CA SER A 205 0.74 -16.63 -4.51
C SER A 205 0.00 -16.27 -5.80
N TRP A 206 0.71 -15.83 -6.84
CA TRP A 206 0.15 -15.63 -8.17
C TRP A 206 -0.38 -16.94 -8.76
N CYS A 207 0.38 -18.04 -8.66
CA CYS A 207 -0.07 -19.36 -9.09
C CYS A 207 -1.32 -19.80 -8.34
N ILE A 208 -1.33 -19.68 -7.01
CA ILE A 208 -2.50 -20.05 -6.19
C ILE A 208 -3.70 -19.16 -6.56
N ALA A 209 -3.50 -17.86 -6.73
CA ALA A 209 -4.53 -16.90 -7.12
C ALA A 209 -5.12 -17.22 -8.49
N ALA A 210 -4.30 -17.63 -9.46
CA ALA A 210 -4.75 -17.99 -10.80
C ALA A 210 -5.77 -19.13 -10.78
N PHE A 211 -5.61 -20.11 -9.87
CA PHE A 211 -6.54 -21.25 -9.76
C PHE A 211 -7.70 -21.00 -8.79
N CYS A 212 -7.53 -20.19 -7.75
CA CYS A 212 -8.52 -20.04 -6.68
C CYS A 212 -9.41 -18.80 -6.81
N ILE A 213 -8.96 -17.75 -7.50
CA ILE A 213 -9.77 -16.54 -7.69
C ILE A 213 -10.75 -16.79 -8.82
N GLU A 214 -12.02 -16.79 -8.44
CA GLU A 214 -13.13 -16.77 -9.36
C GLU A 214 -13.56 -15.35 -9.64
N GLU A 215 -14.19 -15.16 -10.78
CA GLU A 215 -14.63 -13.87 -11.23
C GLU A 215 -15.99 -13.50 -10.61
N THR A 216 -16.03 -12.42 -9.83
CA THR A 216 -17.26 -11.96 -9.15
C THR A 216 -18.20 -11.19 -10.08
N LEU A 217 -17.66 -10.42 -11.03
CA LEU A 217 -18.48 -9.48 -11.80
C LEU A 217 -19.22 -10.18 -12.97
N PRO A 218 -20.56 -10.21 -13.03
CA PRO A 218 -21.31 -10.87 -14.11
C PRO A 218 -21.00 -10.31 -15.52
N LYS A 219 -20.98 -11.18 -16.53
CA LYS A 219 -20.68 -10.80 -17.94
C LYS A 219 -21.61 -9.70 -18.48
N SER A 220 -22.87 -9.68 -18.06
CA SER A 220 -23.87 -8.69 -18.47
C SER A 220 -23.55 -7.27 -17.98
N GLN A 221 -23.01 -7.14 -16.77
CA GLN A 221 -22.61 -5.86 -16.18
C GLN A 221 -21.33 -5.32 -16.81
N ARG A 222 -20.34 -6.17 -17.12
CA ARG A 222 -19.13 -5.80 -17.89
C ARG A 222 -19.47 -5.15 -19.23
N CYS A 223 -20.42 -5.75 -19.96
CA CYS A 223 -20.87 -5.24 -21.25
C CYS A 223 -21.56 -3.88 -21.15
N LYS A 224 -22.26 -3.59 -20.04
CA LYS A 224 -22.88 -2.28 -19.79
C LYS A 224 -21.81 -1.22 -19.50
N CYS A 225 -20.89 -1.47 -18.56
CA CYS A 225 -19.80 -0.53 -18.24
C CYS A 225 -18.93 -0.23 -19.47
N ARG A 226 -18.55 -1.27 -20.24
CA ARG A 226 -17.78 -1.10 -21.48
C ARG A 226 -18.51 -0.27 -22.55
N LYS A 227 -19.84 -0.39 -22.67
CA LYS A 227 -20.64 0.41 -23.61
C LYS A 227 -20.76 1.88 -23.18
N VAL A 228 -20.90 2.15 -21.88
CA VAL A 228 -20.93 3.53 -21.34
C VAL A 228 -19.60 4.22 -21.60
N PHE A 229 -18.48 3.55 -21.31
CA PHE A 229 -17.14 4.10 -21.53
C PHE A 229 -16.87 4.37 -23.03
N ARG A 230 -17.25 3.43 -23.90
CA ARG A 230 -17.10 3.57 -25.37
C ARG A 230 -17.93 4.72 -25.94
N ARG A 231 -19.13 4.98 -25.39
CA ARG A 231 -19.99 6.12 -25.77
C ARG A 231 -19.42 7.46 -25.27
N GLN A 232 -18.69 7.48 -24.16
CA GLN A 232 -18.07 8.70 -23.63
C GLN A 232 -16.81 9.10 -24.40
N GLY A 233 -16.01 8.15 -24.89
CA GLY A 233 -14.85 8.43 -25.76
C GLY A 233 -15.20 8.95 -27.17
N THR A 234 -16.48 8.93 -27.57
CA THR A 234 -16.96 9.34 -28.91
C THR A 234 -17.76 10.66 -28.95
N ARG A 235 -17.76 11.47 -27.88
CA ARG A 235 -18.43 12.79 -27.89
C ARG A 235 -17.46 13.98 -28.00
N PRO A 236 -17.10 14.44 -29.22
CA PRO A 236 -16.65 15.81 -29.45
C PRO A 236 -17.78 16.82 -29.74
N GLN A 237 -19.04 16.39 -29.94
CA GLN A 237 -20.04 17.25 -30.64
C GLN A 237 -21.24 17.73 -29.80
N THR A 238 -21.35 17.38 -28.51
CA THR A 238 -22.57 17.73 -27.75
C THR A 238 -22.55 19.12 -27.13
N LEU A 239 -21.38 19.78 -27.04
CA LEU A 239 -21.27 21.14 -26.52
C LEU A 239 -21.78 22.21 -27.50
N GLN A 240 -21.79 21.91 -28.81
CA GLN A 240 -22.17 22.88 -29.85
C GLN A 240 -23.69 22.93 -30.10
N ARG A 241 -24.41 21.84 -29.80
CA ARG A 241 -25.89 21.80 -29.87
C ARG A 241 -26.60 22.33 -28.62
N ALA A 242 -25.91 22.40 -27.48
CA ALA A 242 -26.49 22.96 -26.25
C ALA A 242 -26.63 24.49 -26.29
N MET A 243 -25.93 25.17 -27.21
CA MET A 243 -25.95 26.64 -27.34
C MET A 243 -26.92 27.16 -28.41
N SER A 244 -27.67 26.31 -29.10
CA SER A 244 -28.41 26.71 -30.33
C SER A 244 -29.84 26.18 -30.47
N GLY A 245 -30.45 25.62 -29.43
CA GLY A 245 -31.85 25.14 -29.49
C GLY A 245 -32.80 25.92 -28.59
N PRO A 246 -33.98 26.36 -29.07
CA PRO A 246 -34.98 26.98 -28.21
C PRO A 246 -35.58 25.97 -27.22
N MET A 247 -35.81 26.42 -25.98
CA MET A 247 -36.48 25.65 -24.92
C MET A 247 -37.88 25.27 -25.38
N HIS A 248 -38.09 24.00 -25.68
CA HIS A 248 -39.42 23.42 -25.77
C HIS A 248 -39.67 22.56 -24.54
N GLU A 249 -40.59 23.03 -23.72
CA GLU A 249 -41.22 22.32 -22.63
C GLU A 249 -41.96 21.09 -23.20
N LYS A 250 -41.64 19.90 -22.68
CA LYS A 250 -42.50 18.74 -22.87
C LYS A 250 -42.56 17.86 -21.62
N ASP A 251 -43.80 17.55 -21.35
CA ASP A 251 -44.40 16.94 -20.19
C ASP A 251 -43.97 15.48 -19.91
N SER A 252 -43.99 15.17 -18.61
CA SER A 252 -44.31 13.89 -17.95
C SER A 252 -44.06 12.55 -18.65
N GLY A 253 -43.11 11.79 -18.08
CA GLY A 253 -42.99 10.34 -18.18
C GLY A 253 -41.93 9.83 -17.20
N VAL A 254 -42.34 9.14 -16.14
CA VAL A 254 -41.44 8.55 -15.14
C VAL A 254 -40.71 7.35 -15.76
N ASP A 255 -39.59 7.62 -16.43
CA ASP A 255 -38.63 6.60 -16.80
C ASP A 255 -37.65 6.39 -15.66
N THR A 256 -37.81 5.25 -14.96
CA THR A 256 -36.93 4.79 -13.88
C THR A 256 -35.65 4.18 -14.45
N SER A 257 -35.03 4.85 -15.40
CA SER A 257 -33.67 4.53 -15.87
C SER A 257 -32.75 5.62 -15.36
N ALA A 258 -32.12 5.37 -14.21
CA ALA A 258 -30.97 6.16 -13.77
C ALA A 258 -29.95 6.18 -14.92
N ASP A 259 -29.87 7.31 -15.60
CA ASP A 259 -29.04 7.50 -16.77
C ASP A 259 -27.56 7.36 -16.34
N PRO A 260 -26.80 6.35 -16.79
CA PRO A 260 -25.43 6.12 -16.34
C PRO A 260 -24.46 7.24 -16.75
N GLY A 261 -24.94 8.19 -17.57
CA GLY A 261 -24.23 9.39 -17.99
C GLY A 261 -24.25 10.54 -16.99
N SER A 262 -25.06 10.48 -15.93
CA SER A 262 -25.11 11.50 -14.87
C SER A 262 -24.11 11.26 -13.73
N ALA A 263 -23.15 10.35 -13.93
CA ALA A 263 -22.08 10.06 -12.98
C ALA A 263 -20.79 10.90 -13.21
N ARG A 264 -20.91 12.06 -13.86
CA ARG A 264 -20.01 13.20 -13.61
C ARG A 264 -20.54 14.08 -12.47
N GLY A 265 -21.37 13.51 -11.60
CA GLY A 265 -21.81 14.17 -10.38
C GLY A 265 -20.59 14.40 -9.49
N CYS A 266 -20.22 15.67 -9.28
CA CYS A 266 -19.38 16.05 -8.15
C CYS A 266 -19.87 15.28 -6.93
N TYR A 267 -18.97 14.51 -6.30
CA TYR A 267 -19.28 13.91 -5.02
C TYR A 267 -19.86 14.98 -4.09
N PRO A 268 -20.92 14.68 -3.31
CA PRO A 268 -21.49 15.67 -2.43
C PRO A 268 -20.37 16.25 -1.54
N LEU A 269 -20.39 17.57 -1.33
CA LEU A 269 -19.31 18.30 -0.64
C LEU A 269 -18.85 17.63 0.68
N PRO A 270 -19.74 17.05 1.52
CA PRO A 270 -19.33 16.29 2.70
C PRO A 270 -18.43 15.09 2.40
N THR A 271 -18.64 14.39 1.28
CA THR A 271 -17.81 13.25 0.87
C THR A 271 -16.41 13.72 0.49
N ILE A 272 -16.30 14.83 -0.25
CA ILE A 272 -15.01 15.43 -0.60
C ILE A 272 -14.26 15.86 0.66
N GLN A 273 -14.95 16.47 1.62
CA GLN A 273 -14.37 16.87 2.90
C GLN A 273 -13.82 15.67 3.69
N VAL A 274 -14.58 14.57 3.76
CA VAL A 274 -14.13 13.33 4.42
C VAL A 274 -12.90 12.74 3.74
N ILE A 275 -12.87 12.72 2.40
CA ILE A 275 -11.71 12.23 1.65
C ILE A 275 -10.48 13.09 1.94
N ILE A 276 -10.59 14.42 1.89
CA ILE A 276 -9.47 15.33 2.17
C ILE A 276 -8.96 15.15 3.60
N MET A 277 -9.86 15.09 4.59
CA MET A 277 -9.48 14.86 5.98
C MET A 277 -8.79 13.51 6.17
N TYR A 278 -9.31 12.45 5.55
CA TYR A 278 -8.72 11.13 5.63
C TYR A 278 -7.33 11.07 4.97
N CYS A 279 -7.16 11.71 3.82
CA CYS A 279 -5.85 11.84 3.16
C CYS A 279 -4.85 12.60 4.05
N GLY A 280 -5.25 13.71 4.68
CA GLY A 280 -4.40 14.44 5.60
C GLY A 280 -4.01 13.62 6.84
N LEU A 281 -4.96 12.89 7.41
CA LEU A 281 -4.74 12.01 8.56
C LEU A 281 -3.76 10.88 8.23
N THR A 282 -4.02 10.14 7.16
CA THR A 282 -3.18 9.00 6.74
C THR A 282 -1.82 9.46 6.24
N GLY A 283 -1.75 10.57 5.50
CA GLY A 283 -0.50 11.18 5.06
C GLY A 283 0.41 11.56 6.22
N ARG A 284 -0.14 12.09 7.31
CA ARG A 284 0.65 12.33 8.54
C ARG A 284 1.17 11.04 9.17
N VAL A 285 0.33 10.02 9.31
CA VAL A 285 0.73 8.74 9.91
C VAL A 285 1.89 8.13 9.11
N MET A 286 1.77 8.12 7.78
CA MET A 286 2.84 7.65 6.90
C MET A 286 4.11 8.51 7.03
N ALA A 287 3.99 9.84 7.08
CA ALA A 287 5.14 10.71 7.29
C ALA A 287 5.87 10.41 8.61
N GLN A 288 5.12 10.15 9.68
CA GLN A 288 5.69 9.78 10.99
C GLN A 288 6.43 8.44 10.94
N ASP A 289 5.85 7.41 10.31
CA ASP A 289 6.48 6.10 10.16
C ASP A 289 7.79 6.21 9.36
N GLN A 290 7.79 7.02 8.30
CA GLN A 290 8.99 7.27 7.49
C GLN A 290 10.04 8.04 8.30
N LEU A 291 9.68 9.16 8.93
CA LEU A 291 10.63 9.96 9.73
C LEU A 291 11.33 9.15 10.83
N MET A 292 10.63 8.16 11.42
CA MET A 292 11.24 7.25 12.39
C MET A 292 12.33 6.37 11.79
N ALA A 293 12.10 5.79 10.61
CA ALA A 293 13.13 5.01 9.93
C ALA A 293 14.39 5.84 9.63
N TRP A 294 14.17 7.10 9.21
CA TRP A 294 15.23 8.06 8.92
C TRP A 294 16.02 8.46 10.17
N LEU A 295 15.35 8.82 11.27
CA LEU A 295 16.01 9.19 12.52
C LEU A 295 16.99 8.11 13.02
N VAL A 296 16.60 6.85 12.84
CA VAL A 296 17.37 5.71 13.33
C VAL A 296 18.56 5.38 12.41
N SER A 297 18.48 5.72 11.12
CA SER A 297 19.54 5.55 10.12
C SER A 297 20.65 6.60 10.23
N TYR A 298 20.31 7.83 10.64
CA TYR A 298 21.22 8.98 10.63
C TYR A 298 22.33 8.95 11.69
N ASP A 299 23.45 9.63 11.42
CA ASP A 299 24.58 9.74 12.34
C ASP A 299 24.22 10.50 13.64
N ARG A 300 24.89 10.13 14.73
CA ARG A 300 24.78 10.76 16.06
C ARG A 300 25.17 12.23 16.06
N SER A 301 26.07 12.65 15.17
CA SER A 301 26.50 14.05 15.05
C SER A 301 25.36 15.02 14.72
N VAL A 302 24.33 14.54 14.03
CA VAL A 302 23.14 15.31 13.64
C VAL A 302 21.88 14.89 14.42
N GLY A 303 22.04 14.10 15.49
CA GLY A 303 20.96 13.65 16.36
C GLY A 303 20.23 12.38 15.90
N GLY A 304 20.84 11.56 15.03
CA GLY A 304 20.35 10.22 14.69
C GLY A 304 21.06 9.10 15.48
N PHE A 305 20.67 7.83 15.27
CA PHE A 305 21.20 6.69 16.05
C PHE A 305 22.29 5.84 15.36
N GLU A 306 22.54 6.07 14.07
CA GLU A 306 23.49 5.37 13.19
C GLU A 306 23.35 3.85 13.21
N LEU A 307 22.11 3.35 13.17
CA LEU A 307 21.87 1.92 13.26
C LEU A 307 22.03 1.20 11.92
N SER A 308 22.48 -0.05 11.98
CA SER A 308 22.53 -0.93 10.81
C SER A 308 21.12 -1.27 10.28
N PRO A 309 20.96 -1.65 8.99
CA PRO A 309 19.68 -2.09 8.41
C PRO A 309 18.98 -3.19 9.23
N ARG A 310 19.77 -4.06 9.85
CA ARG A 310 19.28 -5.11 10.75
C ARG A 310 18.65 -4.51 12.00
N ALA A 311 19.31 -3.58 12.67
CA ALA A 311 18.79 -2.92 13.85
C ALA A 311 17.55 -2.06 13.53
N ILE A 312 17.55 -1.34 12.40
CA ILE A 312 16.38 -0.62 11.89
C ILE A 312 15.20 -1.59 11.71
N SER A 313 15.42 -2.75 11.07
CA SER A 313 14.37 -3.74 10.86
C SER A 313 13.82 -4.30 12.17
N ILE A 314 14.65 -4.54 13.19
CA ILE A 314 14.20 -5.04 14.49
C ILE A 314 13.29 -4.01 15.17
N ILE A 315 13.68 -2.73 15.17
CA ILE A 315 12.88 -1.65 15.76
C ILE A 315 11.53 -1.53 15.05
N GLN A 316 11.53 -1.56 13.72
CA GLN A 316 10.30 -1.51 12.92
C GLN A 316 9.40 -2.73 13.19
N ASN A 317 9.97 -3.93 13.31
CA ASN A 317 9.22 -5.14 13.58
C ASN A 317 8.61 -5.16 14.99
N VAL A 318 9.33 -4.67 16.00
CA VAL A 318 8.79 -4.52 17.36
C VAL A 318 7.62 -3.52 17.35
N GLY A 319 7.77 -2.39 16.66
CA GLY A 319 6.70 -1.42 16.47
C GLY A 319 5.48 -2.02 15.77
N ALA A 320 5.69 -2.69 14.64
CA ALA A 320 4.63 -3.34 13.87
C ALA A 320 3.93 -4.47 14.64
N ALA A 321 4.67 -5.26 15.43
CA ALA A 321 4.09 -6.26 16.33
C ALA A 321 3.21 -5.60 17.42
N GLY A 322 3.66 -4.47 17.98
CA GLY A 322 2.88 -3.66 18.91
C GLY A 322 1.58 -3.13 18.28
N VAL A 323 1.65 -2.63 17.04
CA VAL A 323 0.47 -2.21 16.26
C VAL A 323 -0.47 -3.39 16.05
N MET A 324 0.04 -4.55 15.63
CA MET A 324 -0.78 -5.74 15.42
C MET A 324 -1.48 -6.20 16.72
N LEU A 325 -0.75 -6.28 17.83
CA LEU A 325 -1.30 -6.66 19.13
C LEU A 325 -2.35 -5.67 19.61
N SER A 326 -2.08 -4.37 19.49
CA SER A 326 -3.04 -3.31 19.87
C SER A 326 -4.30 -3.33 19.00
N GLN A 327 -4.18 -3.60 17.70
CA GLN A 327 -5.33 -3.78 16.80
C GLN A 327 -6.19 -5.00 17.18
N MET A 328 -5.56 -6.11 17.57
CA MET A 328 -6.28 -7.34 17.94
C MET A 328 -6.93 -7.29 19.33
N THR A 329 -6.32 -6.56 20.28
CA THR A 329 -6.73 -6.59 21.69
C THR A 329 -7.31 -5.26 22.17
N LEU A 330 -6.57 -4.16 22.03
CA LEU A 330 -6.92 -2.86 22.59
C LEU A 330 -8.05 -2.19 21.81
N TYR A 331 -8.00 -2.22 20.48
CA TYR A 331 -8.96 -1.53 19.62
C TYR A 331 -10.41 -2.02 19.79
N PRO A 332 -10.72 -3.34 19.80
CA PRO A 332 -12.06 -3.83 20.06
C PRO A 332 -12.59 -3.45 21.46
N VAL A 333 -11.70 -3.42 22.46
CA VAL A 333 -12.06 -3.06 23.83
C VAL A 333 -12.37 -1.56 23.94
N LEU A 334 -11.55 -0.70 23.32
CA LEU A 334 -11.76 0.75 23.31
C LEU A 334 -13.04 1.11 22.56
N THR A 335 -13.22 0.59 21.35
CA THR A 335 -14.41 0.87 20.54
C THR A 335 -15.71 0.44 21.23
N LYS A 336 -15.70 -0.67 21.98
CA LYS A 336 -16.85 -1.11 22.80
C LYS A 336 -17.09 -0.21 24.02
N LYS A 337 -16.04 0.32 24.66
CA LYS A 337 -16.16 1.13 25.89
C LYS A 337 -16.52 2.59 25.63
N ILE A 338 -15.82 3.25 24.70
CA ILE A 338 -15.92 4.70 24.50
C ILE A 338 -16.56 5.07 23.16
N GLY A 339 -16.85 4.09 22.29
CA GLY A 339 -17.42 4.30 20.96
C GLY A 339 -16.36 4.59 19.88
N PHE A 340 -16.74 4.38 18.62
CA PHE A 340 -15.83 4.52 17.47
C PHE A 340 -15.28 5.94 17.30
N LEU A 341 -16.15 6.96 17.34
CA LEU A 341 -15.73 8.36 17.10
C LEU A 341 -14.74 8.84 18.17
N ASN A 342 -15.02 8.55 19.45
CA ASN A 342 -14.12 8.93 20.54
C ASN A 342 -12.80 8.16 20.48
N THR A 343 -12.82 6.88 20.08
CA THR A 343 -11.60 6.10 19.85
C THR A 343 -10.73 6.76 18.77
N LEU A 344 -11.35 7.23 17.68
CA LEU A 344 -10.65 7.91 16.60
C LEU A 344 -10.07 9.27 17.06
N VAL A 345 -10.83 10.06 17.81
CA VAL A 345 -10.37 11.35 18.36
C VAL A 345 -9.21 11.15 19.35
N VAL A 346 -9.33 10.21 20.29
CA VAL A 346 -8.26 9.89 21.25
C VAL A 346 -7.01 9.42 20.52
N GLY A 347 -7.15 8.52 19.54
CA GLY A 347 -6.04 8.05 18.71
C GLY A 347 -5.34 9.19 17.98
N PHE A 348 -6.09 10.12 17.40
CA PHE A 348 -5.55 11.29 16.71
C PHE A 348 -4.80 12.25 17.64
N VAL A 349 -5.34 12.49 18.84
CA VAL A 349 -4.69 13.36 19.84
C VAL A 349 -3.39 12.71 20.32
N LEU A 350 -3.42 11.42 20.67
CA LEU A 350 -2.24 10.69 21.12
C LEU A 350 -1.16 10.62 20.04
N SER A 351 -1.52 10.34 18.79
CA SER A 351 -0.55 10.34 17.69
C SER A 351 0.03 11.73 17.43
N SER A 352 -0.78 12.79 17.50
CA SER A 352 -0.31 14.17 17.34
C SER A 352 0.63 14.60 18.45
N LEU A 353 0.36 14.19 19.70
CA LEU A 353 1.27 14.42 20.83
C LEU A 353 2.60 13.66 20.61
N ALA A 354 2.55 12.39 20.24
CA ALA A 354 3.76 11.61 19.94
C ALA A 354 4.60 12.23 18.81
N TYR A 355 3.94 12.75 17.77
CA TYR A 355 4.61 13.47 16.69
C TYR A 355 5.21 14.81 17.16
N GLY A 356 4.51 15.56 18.00
CA GLY A 356 5.03 16.80 18.59
C GLY A 356 6.28 16.58 19.45
N LEU A 357 6.40 15.40 20.06
CA LEU A 357 7.59 14.97 20.80
C LEU A 357 8.71 14.46 19.88
N PHE A 358 8.48 14.33 18.57
CA PHE A 358 9.47 13.78 17.63
C PHE A 358 10.85 14.45 17.70
N PRO A 359 10.96 15.80 17.71
CA PRO A 359 12.25 16.47 17.78
C PRO A 359 13.03 16.15 19.07
N LEU A 360 12.34 15.76 20.15
CA LEU A 360 12.99 15.40 21.41
C LEU A 360 13.67 14.04 21.34
N TYR A 361 13.29 13.16 20.41
CA TYR A 361 13.99 11.88 20.23
C TYR A 361 15.43 12.08 19.76
N GLY A 362 15.72 13.15 19.00
CA GLY A 362 17.10 13.48 18.61
C GLY A 362 17.98 13.89 19.79
N LEU A 363 17.39 14.42 20.88
CA LEU A 363 18.14 14.70 22.12
C LEU A 363 18.57 13.41 22.83
N LEU A 364 17.76 12.34 22.72
CA LEU A 364 18.12 11.02 23.26
C LEU A 364 19.26 10.35 22.49
N ALA A 365 19.53 10.78 21.26
CA ALA A 365 20.63 10.31 20.45
C ALA A 365 21.95 11.08 20.70
N ASN A 366 21.89 12.21 21.41
CA ASN A 366 23.05 13.07 21.64
C ASN A 366 24.14 12.31 22.45
N PRO A 367 25.39 12.29 21.98
CA PRO A 367 26.47 11.58 22.66
C PRO A 367 26.77 12.09 24.09
N GLU A 368 26.43 13.34 24.43
CA GLU A 368 26.71 13.93 25.75
C GLU A 368 25.67 13.59 26.83
N TYR A 369 24.40 13.42 26.47
CA TYR A 369 23.28 13.26 27.44
C TYR A 369 22.29 12.14 27.09
N GLY A 370 22.47 11.47 25.94
CA GLY A 370 21.54 10.48 25.40
C GLY A 370 21.82 9.03 25.81
N PHE A 371 21.01 8.10 25.29
CA PHE A 371 21.18 6.65 25.43
C PHE A 371 22.42 6.20 24.63
N GLY A 372 23.61 6.45 25.16
CA GLY A 372 24.83 6.16 24.39
C GLY A 372 26.16 6.58 25.01
N ALA A 373 26.17 7.37 26.09
CA ALA A 373 27.42 7.79 26.72
C ALA A 373 28.28 6.62 27.27
N ALA A 374 27.74 5.40 27.40
CA ALA A 374 28.50 4.25 27.91
C ALA A 374 28.17 2.83 27.39
N ALA A 375 27.09 2.55 26.64
CA ALA A 375 26.52 1.18 26.64
C ALA A 375 26.24 0.46 25.31
N ILE A 376 26.33 1.10 24.13
CA ILE A 376 25.83 0.49 22.87
C ILE A 376 26.94 0.18 21.83
N GLY A 377 28.18 0.64 22.06
CA GLY A 377 29.26 0.57 21.07
C GLY A 377 29.77 -0.83 20.69
N GLU A 378 29.52 -1.88 21.48
CA GLU A 378 30.15 -3.20 21.26
C GLU A 378 29.20 -4.31 20.77
N ARG A 379 27.87 -4.10 20.71
CA ARG A 379 26.94 -5.23 20.55
C ARG A 379 26.12 -5.25 19.24
N TRP A 380 26.20 -4.21 18.43
CA TRP A 380 25.33 -4.02 17.26
C TRP A 380 26.05 -3.52 15.99
N SER A 381 27.39 -3.51 15.99
CA SER A 381 28.21 -3.23 14.81
C SER A 381 28.21 -4.39 13.80
#